data_AF-A0A940X1R4-F1
#
_entry.id   AF-A0A940X1R4-F1
#
_cell.length_a   1.000
_cell.length_b   1.000
_cell.length_c   1.000
_cell.angle_alpha   90.00
_cell.angle_beta   90.00
_cell.angle_gamma   90.00
#
_symmetry.space_group_name_H-M   'P 1'
#
loop_
_entity.id
_entity.type
_entity.pdbx_description
1 polymer ?
#
loop_
_entity_poly.entity_id
_entity_poly.type
_entity_poly.pdbx_seq_one_letter_code
_entity_poly.pdbx_strand_id
1 'polypeptide(L)'
;MESSRSSSPTGYVPRTAAPAFDPERFYRQLPYPYRREYAPVLQHHPDPDNALAELALFHFWLTVCVYRLHRRGGTPDDAWAPLPPRGWRLPSRAEDVVVDEALGGTLAMLLESRSDLYQRFFELGRHDQDPQGLRAVSLALACQLFEEPSPMVRAWLQAKVERLFAEISRSCASVGDTAPPDP
;
A
#
# COMPACT_ATOMS: atom_id res chain seq x y z
N MET A 1 -49.27 46.38 -20.68
CA MET A 1 -48.49 45.81 -19.58
C MET A 1 -48.05 44.41 -20.01
N GLU A 2 -46.94 44.34 -20.73
CA GLU A 2 -46.24 43.10 -21.05
C GLU A 2 -45.36 42.70 -19.87
N SER A 3 -45.49 41.48 -19.38
CA SER A 3 -44.45 40.81 -18.59
C SER A 3 -44.76 39.32 -18.50
N SER A 4 -44.04 38.53 -19.29
CA SER A 4 -43.69 37.15 -18.94
C SER A 4 -42.43 36.80 -19.71
N ARG A 5 -41.28 37.12 -19.10
CA ARG A 5 -39.98 36.63 -19.56
C ARG A 5 -39.82 35.20 -19.08
N SER A 6 -39.72 34.33 -20.07
CA SER A 6 -39.19 32.98 -20.00
C SER A 6 -37.76 33.01 -19.45
N SER A 7 -37.46 32.19 -18.44
CA SER A 7 -36.09 31.91 -18.00
C SER A 7 -35.85 30.40 -17.99
N SER A 8 -34.85 30.03 -18.78
CA SER A 8 -34.37 28.70 -19.15
C SER A 8 -33.99 27.78 -17.96
N PRO A 9 -33.95 26.45 -18.21
CA PRO A 9 -33.72 25.45 -17.19
C PRO A 9 -32.25 25.44 -16.75
N THR A 10 -32.02 25.47 -15.44
CA THR A 10 -30.71 25.24 -14.83
C THR A 10 -30.25 23.83 -15.17
N GLY A 11 -29.20 23.76 -15.99
CA GLY A 11 -28.53 22.51 -16.35
C GLY A 11 -28.08 21.77 -15.10
N TYR A 12 -28.54 20.53 -14.98
CA TYR A 12 -27.98 19.55 -14.06
C TYR A 12 -26.56 19.24 -14.53
N VAL A 13 -25.56 19.77 -13.83
CA VAL A 13 -24.18 19.32 -13.97
C VAL A 13 -24.09 18.05 -13.12
N PRO A 14 -23.89 16.86 -13.71
CA PRO A 14 -23.68 15.66 -12.91
C PRO A 14 -22.46 15.90 -12.03
N ARG A 15 -22.68 15.82 -10.71
CA ARG A 15 -21.64 15.84 -9.68
C ARG A 15 -20.68 14.71 -10.02
N THR A 16 -19.50 15.05 -10.53
CA THR A 16 -18.43 14.11 -10.81
C THR A 16 -18.17 13.34 -9.52
N ALA A 17 -18.56 12.06 -9.49
CA ALA A 17 -18.28 11.19 -8.35
C ALA A 17 -16.77 11.25 -8.10
N ALA A 18 -16.38 11.60 -6.87
CA ALA A 18 -14.98 11.51 -6.47
C ALA A 18 -14.49 10.10 -6.81
N PRO A 19 -13.30 9.94 -7.42
CA PRO A 19 -12.83 8.63 -7.82
C PRO A 19 -12.79 7.73 -6.58
N ALA A 20 -13.51 6.61 -6.66
CA ALA A 20 -13.47 5.57 -5.64
C ALA A 20 -12.00 5.21 -5.38
N PHE A 21 -11.65 4.92 -4.12
CA PHE A 21 -10.30 4.52 -3.74
C PHE A 21 -9.86 3.43 -4.71
N ASP A 22 -8.83 3.74 -5.50
CA ASP A 22 -8.20 2.79 -6.41
C ASP A 22 -6.90 2.33 -5.72
N PRO A 23 -6.95 1.34 -4.84
CA PRO A 23 -5.76 0.80 -4.20
C PRO A 23 -4.78 0.21 -5.21
N GLU A 24 -5.28 -0.28 -6.34
CA GLU A 24 -4.45 -0.74 -7.44
C GLU A 24 -3.61 0.43 -7.99
N ARG A 25 -4.17 1.63 -8.04
CA ARG A 25 -3.42 2.86 -8.31
C ARG A 25 -2.29 3.11 -7.31
N PHE A 26 -2.45 2.79 -6.04
CA PHE A 26 -1.46 3.13 -5.01
C PHE A 26 -0.17 2.33 -5.14
N TYR A 27 -0.24 1.01 -5.36
CA TYR A 27 1.00 0.24 -5.59
C TYR A 27 1.46 0.24 -7.06
N ARG A 28 0.59 0.58 -8.04
CA ARG A 28 0.95 0.58 -9.48
C ARG A 28 1.24 1.95 -10.12
N GLN A 29 0.53 3.01 -9.76
CA GLN A 29 0.58 4.33 -10.43
C GLN A 29 1.20 5.43 -9.59
N LEU A 30 1.71 5.11 -8.42
CA LEU A 30 2.61 6.02 -7.74
C LEU A 30 3.75 6.37 -8.72
N PRO A 31 3.98 7.65 -9.07
CA PRO A 31 4.99 8.07 -10.04
C PRO A 31 6.37 8.03 -9.37
N TYR A 32 6.71 6.86 -8.86
CA TYR A 32 7.92 6.61 -8.11
C TYR A 32 8.86 5.84 -9.03
N PRO A 33 9.99 6.44 -9.43
CA PRO A 33 11.16 5.62 -9.59
C PRO A 33 11.46 5.08 -8.18
N TYR A 34 11.09 3.83 -7.90
CA TYR A 34 11.56 3.06 -6.74
C TYR A 34 13.05 3.27 -6.54
N ARG A 35 13.86 3.27 -7.62
CA ARG A 35 15.30 3.55 -7.57
C ARG A 35 15.63 4.90 -6.95
N ARG A 36 14.85 5.94 -7.27
CA ARG A 36 15.05 7.28 -6.72
C ARG A 36 14.63 7.36 -5.26
N GLU A 37 13.47 6.80 -4.92
CA GLU A 37 12.93 6.92 -3.57
C GLU A 37 13.64 6.05 -2.55
N TYR A 38 14.06 4.86 -2.98
CA TYR A 38 14.82 3.91 -2.19
C TYR A 38 16.32 4.06 -2.41
N ALA A 39 16.79 5.14 -3.03
CA ALA A 39 18.23 5.38 -3.22
C ALA A 39 19.04 5.21 -1.92
N PRO A 40 18.59 5.69 -0.73
CA PRO A 40 19.32 5.47 0.53
C PRO A 40 19.46 4.00 0.95
N VAL A 41 18.59 3.12 0.45
CA VAL A 41 18.62 1.68 0.72
C VAL A 41 19.41 0.97 -0.37
N LEU A 42 19.09 1.26 -1.63
CA LEU A 42 19.64 0.61 -2.81
C LEU A 42 21.14 0.88 -3.01
N GLN A 43 21.63 2.07 -2.62
CA GLN A 43 23.06 2.39 -2.68
C GLN A 43 23.93 1.51 -1.78
N HIS A 44 23.33 0.89 -0.75
CA HIS A 44 24.02 0.05 0.21
C HIS A 44 23.72 -1.44 0.02
N HIS A 45 22.85 -1.80 -0.92
CA HIS A 45 22.42 -3.17 -1.13
C HIS A 45 23.30 -3.89 -2.17
N PRO A 46 23.78 -5.12 -1.90
CA PRO A 46 24.66 -5.86 -2.82
C PRO A 46 23.97 -6.24 -4.14
N ASP A 47 22.65 -6.41 -4.12
CA ASP A 47 21.81 -6.71 -5.28
C ASP A 47 20.60 -5.76 -5.37
N PRO A 48 20.76 -4.55 -5.96
CA PRO A 48 19.69 -3.56 -5.99
C PRO A 48 18.40 -4.03 -6.67
N ASP A 49 18.47 -4.98 -7.61
CA ASP A 49 17.30 -5.45 -8.34
C ASP A 49 16.48 -6.41 -7.46
N ASN A 50 17.14 -7.29 -6.70
CA ASN A 50 16.48 -8.10 -5.68
C ASN A 50 15.78 -7.22 -4.63
N ALA A 51 16.46 -6.17 -4.15
CA ALA A 51 15.87 -5.21 -3.20
C ALA A 51 14.64 -4.49 -3.77
N LEU A 52 14.68 -4.07 -5.04
CA LEU A 52 13.54 -3.45 -5.72
C LEU A 52 12.33 -4.38 -5.79
N ALA A 53 12.57 -5.65 -6.12
CA ALA A 53 11.51 -6.65 -6.19
C ALA A 53 10.87 -6.89 -4.81
N GLU A 54 11.69 -7.02 -3.75
CA GLU A 54 11.20 -7.18 -2.38
C GLU A 54 10.42 -5.95 -1.90
N LEU A 55 10.89 -4.73 -2.21
CA LEU A 55 10.18 -3.48 -1.91
C LEU A 55 8.82 -3.40 -2.60
N ALA A 56 8.70 -3.91 -3.83
CA ALA A 56 7.43 -3.96 -4.54
C ALA A 56 6.43 -4.95 -3.91
N LEU A 57 6.90 -6.13 -3.49
CA LEU A 57 6.08 -7.09 -2.73
C LEU A 57 5.62 -6.49 -1.41
N PHE A 58 6.53 -5.84 -0.68
CA PHE A 58 6.21 -5.18 0.58
C PHE A 58 5.17 -4.08 0.41
N HIS A 59 5.33 -3.20 -0.59
CA HIS A 59 4.35 -2.14 -0.89
C HIS A 59 2.96 -2.69 -1.20
N PHE A 60 2.91 -3.75 -2.00
CA PHE A 60 1.67 -4.43 -2.31
C PHE A 60 1.01 -4.99 -1.04
N TRP A 61 1.78 -5.71 -0.22
CA TRP A 61 1.30 -6.23 1.07
C TRP A 61 0.79 -5.10 1.98
N LEU A 62 1.54 -4.01 2.15
CA LEU A 62 1.16 -2.88 2.99
C LEU A 62 -0.14 -2.22 2.50
N THR A 63 -0.30 -2.09 1.18
CA THR A 63 -1.52 -1.53 0.58
C THR A 63 -2.72 -2.43 0.83
N VAL A 64 -2.56 -3.74 0.65
CA VAL A 64 -3.59 -4.74 0.95
C VAL A 64 -3.93 -4.72 2.45
N CYS A 65 -2.92 -4.62 3.32
CA CYS A 65 -3.06 -4.52 4.76
C CYS A 65 -3.94 -3.32 5.17
N VAL A 66 -3.53 -2.12 4.77
CA VAL A 66 -4.26 -0.88 5.06
C VAL A 66 -5.67 -0.90 4.47
N TYR A 67 -5.83 -1.37 3.22
CA TYR A 67 -7.14 -1.44 2.58
C TYR A 67 -8.14 -2.23 3.41
N ARG A 68 -7.77 -3.41 3.95
CA ARG A 68 -8.74 -4.19 4.73
C ARG A 68 -8.94 -3.66 6.14
N LEU A 69 -7.92 -3.06 6.77
CA LEU A 69 -8.10 -2.36 8.05
C LEU A 69 -9.20 -1.30 7.95
N HIS A 70 -9.24 -0.55 6.84
CA HIS A 70 -10.27 0.46 6.60
C HIS A 70 -11.62 -0.11 6.11
N ARG A 71 -11.63 -1.20 5.33
CA ARG A 71 -12.87 -1.71 4.69
C ARG A 71 -13.68 -2.68 5.53
N ARG A 72 -13.06 -3.47 6.41
CA ARG A 72 -13.78 -4.52 7.14
C ARG A 72 -14.30 -4.07 8.49
N GLY A 73 -13.85 -2.94 9.05
CA GLY A 73 -14.16 -2.56 10.44
C GLY A 73 -13.87 -3.70 11.44
N GLY A 74 -13.06 -4.67 11.03
CA GLY A 74 -13.06 -6.02 11.58
C GLY A 74 -12.05 -6.17 12.69
N THR A 75 -12.41 -6.99 13.67
CA THR A 75 -11.48 -7.49 14.68
C THR A 75 -10.33 -8.27 14.03
N PRO A 76 -9.12 -8.24 14.62
CA PRO A 76 -7.89 -8.78 14.03
C PRO A 76 -7.96 -10.25 13.57
N ASP A 77 -8.84 -11.06 14.17
CA ASP A 77 -8.91 -12.52 13.99
C ASP A 77 -9.66 -13.02 12.73
N ASP A 78 -10.49 -12.19 12.07
CA ASP A 78 -11.42 -12.66 10.99
C ASP A 78 -10.95 -12.40 9.53
N ALA A 79 -9.72 -11.97 9.35
CA ALA A 79 -9.06 -11.92 8.05
C ALA A 79 -7.70 -12.57 8.28
N TRP A 80 -7.12 -13.40 7.44
CA TRP A 80 -6.46 -12.95 6.23
C TRP A 80 -6.04 -14.19 5.42
N ALA A 81 -6.57 -14.34 4.20
CA ALA A 81 -5.79 -14.95 3.13
C ALA A 81 -4.90 -13.85 2.52
N PRO A 82 -3.63 -14.10 2.17
CA PRO A 82 -2.70 -13.13 1.56
C PRO A 82 -3.12 -12.71 0.13
N LEU A 83 -4.32 -13.11 -0.28
CA LEU A 83 -4.86 -12.84 -1.59
C LEU A 83 -5.33 -11.39 -1.65
N PRO A 84 -4.90 -10.60 -2.64
CA PRO A 84 -5.47 -9.27 -2.82
C PRO A 84 -6.99 -9.36 -3.07
N PRO A 85 -7.72 -8.26 -2.90
CA PRO A 85 -9.09 -8.19 -3.36
C PRO A 85 -9.21 -8.64 -4.83
N ARG A 86 -10.32 -9.31 -5.16
CA ARG A 86 -10.53 -9.88 -6.48
C ARG A 86 -10.38 -8.82 -7.57
N GLY A 87 -9.57 -9.12 -8.60
CA GLY A 87 -9.34 -8.25 -9.74
C GLY A 87 -8.08 -7.39 -9.65
N TRP A 88 -7.44 -7.31 -8.48
CA TRP A 88 -6.16 -6.61 -8.36
C TRP A 88 -5.05 -7.38 -9.06
N ARG A 89 -4.19 -6.66 -9.75
CA ARG A 89 -3.01 -7.25 -10.39
C ARG A 89 -1.90 -7.46 -9.38
N LEU A 90 -1.19 -8.57 -9.51
CA LEU A 90 -0.03 -8.83 -8.67
C LEU A 90 1.16 -7.94 -9.11
N PRO A 91 2.07 -7.59 -8.20
CA PRO A 91 3.24 -6.77 -8.52
C PRO A 91 4.28 -7.61 -9.26
N SER A 92 4.04 -7.89 -10.54
CA SER A 92 4.95 -8.72 -11.36
C SER A 92 6.19 -7.98 -11.83
N ARG A 93 6.21 -6.63 -11.70
CA ARG A 93 7.35 -5.78 -12.08
C ARG A 93 7.55 -4.65 -11.09
N ALA A 94 8.81 -4.29 -10.88
CA ALA A 94 9.27 -3.10 -10.15
C ALA A 94 10.19 -2.31 -11.08
N GLU A 95 9.67 -1.27 -11.74
CA GLU A 95 10.36 -0.61 -12.86
C GLU A 95 10.76 -1.60 -13.98
N ASP A 96 12.07 -1.70 -14.25
CA ASP A 96 12.68 -2.59 -15.22
C ASP A 96 12.85 -4.02 -14.68
N VAL A 97 12.71 -4.24 -13.37
CA VAL A 97 12.89 -5.54 -12.72
C VAL A 97 11.63 -6.41 -12.81
N VAL A 98 11.81 -7.69 -13.17
CA VAL A 98 10.78 -8.74 -13.12
C VAL A 98 10.87 -9.45 -11.77
N VAL A 99 9.78 -9.43 -10.99
CA VAL A 99 9.83 -9.73 -9.55
C VAL A 99 10.11 -11.20 -9.25
N ASP A 100 9.46 -12.11 -9.97
CA ASP A 100 9.63 -13.56 -9.83
C ASP A 100 11.00 -14.05 -10.30
N GLU A 101 11.55 -13.42 -11.34
CA GLU A 101 12.91 -13.68 -11.81
C GLU A 101 13.97 -13.21 -10.80
N ALA A 102 13.84 -11.98 -10.29
CA ALA A 102 14.81 -11.39 -9.37
C ALA A 102 14.86 -12.08 -8.00
N LEU A 103 13.70 -12.58 -7.51
CA LEU A 103 13.59 -13.22 -6.20
C LEU A 103 13.65 -14.76 -6.27
N GLY A 104 13.68 -15.35 -7.46
CA GLY A 104 13.85 -16.79 -7.65
C GLY A 104 12.68 -17.63 -7.15
N GLY A 105 11.46 -17.39 -7.66
CA GLY A 105 10.29 -18.17 -7.30
C GLY A 105 9.03 -17.70 -8.01
N THR A 106 7.93 -18.47 -7.93
CA THR A 106 6.66 -17.99 -8.52
C THR A 106 6.10 -16.83 -7.70
N LEU A 107 5.47 -15.87 -8.36
CA LEU A 107 4.87 -14.71 -7.69
C LEU A 107 3.84 -15.11 -6.61
N ALA A 108 3.12 -16.21 -6.81
CA ALA A 108 2.18 -16.73 -5.82
C ALA A 108 2.89 -17.19 -4.53
N MET A 109 3.97 -17.99 -4.66
CA MET A 109 4.76 -18.45 -3.52
C MET A 109 5.46 -17.30 -2.80
N LEU A 110 5.97 -16.33 -3.55
CA LEU A 110 6.61 -15.13 -2.99
C LEU A 110 5.60 -14.32 -2.18
N LEU A 111 4.42 -14.08 -2.73
CA LEU A 111 3.37 -13.34 -2.02
C LEU A 111 2.88 -14.06 -0.76
N GLU A 112 2.70 -15.38 -0.82
CA GLU A 112 2.32 -16.18 0.35
C GLU A 112 3.38 -16.06 1.45
N SER A 113 4.63 -16.42 1.13
CA SER A 113 5.72 -16.43 2.11
C SER A 113 6.02 -15.05 2.71
N ARG A 114 6.05 -13.99 1.88
CA ARG A 114 6.32 -12.62 2.35
C ARG A 114 5.15 -12.03 3.12
N SER A 115 3.92 -12.29 2.68
CA SER A 115 2.74 -11.81 3.41
C SER A 115 2.65 -12.44 4.79
N ASP A 116 2.91 -13.75 4.91
CA ASP A 116 2.93 -14.45 6.20
C ASP A 116 3.98 -13.86 7.15
N LEU A 117 5.18 -13.59 6.63
CA LEU A 117 6.25 -12.96 7.41
C LEU A 117 5.84 -11.57 7.91
N TYR A 118 5.47 -10.68 6.99
CA TYR A 118 5.13 -9.30 7.34
C TYR A 118 3.91 -9.23 8.26
N GLN A 119 2.93 -10.10 8.03
CA GLN A 119 1.74 -10.19 8.88
C GLN A 119 2.08 -10.59 10.32
N ARG A 120 2.91 -11.63 10.51
CA ARG A 120 3.30 -12.06 11.87
C ARG A 120 4.00 -10.93 12.62
N PHE A 121 4.90 -10.21 11.96
CA PHE A 121 5.56 -9.05 12.58
C PHE A 121 4.58 -7.90 12.84
N PHE A 122 3.62 -7.67 11.95
CA PHE A 122 2.59 -6.65 12.13
C PHE A 122 1.70 -6.95 13.33
N GLU A 123 1.34 -8.20 13.55
CA GLU A 123 0.50 -8.62 14.68
C GLU A 123 1.28 -8.63 15.99
N LEU A 124 2.45 -9.30 16.01
CA LEU A 124 3.29 -9.43 17.21
C LEU A 124 3.86 -8.08 17.66
N GLY A 125 4.06 -7.15 16.72
CA GLY A 125 4.58 -5.82 17.00
C GLY A 125 3.60 -4.86 17.66
N ARG A 126 2.31 -5.23 17.78
CA ARG A 126 1.30 -4.33 18.33
C ARG A 126 1.41 -4.23 19.84
N HIS A 127 1.59 -3.01 20.31
CA HIS A 127 1.53 -2.65 21.72
C HIS A 127 1.19 -1.16 21.86
N ASP A 128 1.04 -0.66 23.09
CA ASP A 128 0.56 0.71 23.36
C ASP A 128 1.36 1.83 22.67
N GLN A 129 2.65 1.60 22.41
CA GLN A 129 3.56 2.57 21.78
C GLN A 129 3.77 2.32 20.27
N ASP A 130 3.23 1.21 19.74
CA ASP A 130 3.14 0.90 18.31
C ASP A 130 1.80 0.19 18.03
N PRO A 131 0.66 0.92 18.06
CA PRO A 131 -0.66 0.30 17.97
C PRO A 131 -0.91 -0.42 16.66
N GLN A 132 -0.14 -0.10 15.62
CA GLN A 132 -0.25 -0.70 14.31
C GLN A 132 0.79 -1.80 14.10
N GLY A 133 1.90 -1.85 14.84
CA GLY A 133 2.97 -2.84 14.66
C GLY A 133 3.93 -2.48 13.52
N LEU A 134 4.01 -1.20 13.15
CA LEU A 134 4.81 -0.73 12.00
C LEU A 134 6.31 -0.81 12.25
N ARG A 135 6.76 -0.69 13.50
CA ARG A 135 8.17 -0.82 13.85
C ARG A 135 8.65 -2.25 13.61
N ALA A 136 7.89 -3.22 14.08
CA ALA A 136 8.21 -4.64 13.88
C ALA A 136 8.22 -5.01 12.39
N VAL A 137 7.25 -4.52 11.62
CA VAL A 137 7.19 -4.75 10.17
C VAL A 137 8.35 -4.09 9.43
N SER A 138 8.72 -2.86 9.80
CA SER A 138 9.88 -2.20 9.19
C SER A 138 11.19 -2.94 9.47
N LEU A 139 11.29 -3.59 10.63
CA LEU A 139 12.42 -4.46 10.96
C LEU A 139 12.41 -5.72 10.11
N ALA A 140 11.25 -6.37 9.93
CA ALA A 140 11.12 -7.53 9.05
C ALA A 140 11.53 -7.20 7.60
N LEU A 141 11.11 -6.04 7.08
CA LEU A 141 11.55 -5.56 5.77
C LEU A 141 13.06 -5.33 5.73
N ALA A 142 13.63 -4.68 6.76
CA ALA A 142 15.07 -4.46 6.82
C ALA A 142 15.87 -5.78 6.82
N CYS A 143 15.39 -6.81 7.52
CA CYS A 143 16.00 -8.15 7.52
C CYS A 143 15.76 -8.94 6.23
N GLN A 144 14.72 -8.61 5.45
CA GLN A 144 14.56 -9.18 4.11
C GLN A 144 15.50 -8.54 3.09
N LEU A 145 15.78 -7.25 3.26
CA LEU A 145 16.68 -6.52 2.38
C LEU A 145 18.16 -6.69 2.79
N PHE A 146 18.48 -6.99 4.03
CA PHE A 146 19.88 -7.09 4.45
C PHE A 146 20.05 -8.23 5.45
N GLU A 147 21.17 -8.94 5.31
CA GLU A 147 21.62 -9.88 6.32
C GLU A 147 21.88 -9.16 7.65
N GLU A 148 22.54 -7.99 7.60
CA GLU A 148 22.75 -7.12 8.75
C GLU A 148 22.41 -5.65 8.39
N PRO A 149 21.16 -5.19 8.63
CA PRO A 149 20.78 -3.83 8.29
C PRO A 149 21.39 -2.83 9.28
N SER A 150 22.10 -1.83 8.75
CA SER A 150 22.68 -0.76 9.57
C SER A 150 21.62 0.03 10.35
N PRO A 151 21.95 0.62 11.51
CA PRO A 151 21.00 1.44 12.27
C PRO A 151 20.37 2.59 11.46
N MET A 152 21.15 3.18 10.55
CA MET A 152 20.69 4.24 9.66
C MET A 152 19.62 3.73 8.68
N VAL A 153 19.87 2.60 8.03
CA VAL A 153 18.91 1.96 7.10
C VAL A 153 17.64 1.57 7.83
N ARG A 154 17.76 0.99 9.03
CA ARG A 154 16.60 0.63 9.86
C ARG A 154 15.74 1.83 10.21
N ALA A 155 16.36 2.92 10.69
CA ALA A 155 15.64 4.14 11.04
C ALA A 155 14.95 4.77 9.82
N TRP A 156 15.63 4.77 8.66
CA TRP A 156 15.07 5.27 7.42
C TRP A 156 13.87 4.43 6.94
N LEU A 157 14.00 3.10 6.94
CA LEU A 157 12.93 2.19 6.57
C LEU A 157 11.73 2.32 7.50
N GLN A 158 11.94 2.44 8.80
CA GLN A 158 10.86 2.68 9.75
C GLN A 158 10.08 3.95 9.41
N ALA A 159 10.77 5.09 9.27
CA ALA A 159 10.13 6.35 8.90
C ALA A 159 9.41 6.27 7.54
N LYS A 160 9.99 5.54 6.57
CA LYS A 160 9.38 5.30 5.25
C LYS A 160 8.09 4.49 5.36
N VAL A 161 8.09 3.40 6.11
CA VAL A 161 6.92 2.53 6.33
C VAL A 161 5.81 3.30 7.04
N GLU A 162 6.14 4.05 8.09
CA GLU A 162 5.18 4.90 8.81
C GLU A 162 4.53 5.93 7.88
N ARG A 163 5.32 6.61 7.05
CA ARG A 163 4.81 7.58 6.07
C ARG A 163 3.92 6.91 5.01
N LEU A 164 4.34 5.79 4.46
CA LEU A 164 3.56 5.04 3.47
C LEU A 164 2.23 4.59 4.05
N PHE A 165 2.23 4.03 5.25
CA PHE A 165 1.01 3.63 5.95
C PHE A 165 0.06 4.81 6.10
N ALA A 166 0.55 5.96 6.58
CA ALA A 166 -0.26 7.18 6.73
C ALA A 166 -0.79 7.74 5.39
N GLU A 167 -0.01 7.66 4.31
CA GLU A 167 -0.45 8.06 2.97
C GLU A 167 -1.57 7.16 2.43
N ILE A 168 -1.40 5.84 2.55
CA ILE A 168 -2.41 4.87 2.10
C ILE A 168 -3.67 5.00 2.98
N SER A 169 -3.53 5.11 4.30
CA SER A 169 -4.65 5.26 5.23
C SER A 169 -5.48 6.51 4.96
N ARG A 170 -4.85 7.66 4.73
CA ARG A 170 -5.56 8.90 4.36
C ARG A 170 -6.36 8.73 3.08
N SER A 171 -5.80 8.01 2.13
CA SER A 171 -6.42 7.77 0.83
C SER A 171 -7.57 6.75 0.89
N CYS A 172 -7.50 5.79 1.82
CA CYS A 172 -8.63 4.93 2.17
C CYS A 172 -9.75 5.72 2.87
N ALA A 173 -9.39 6.61 3.81
CA ALA A 173 -10.33 7.38 4.61
C ALA A 173 -11.13 8.41 3.79
N SER A 174 -10.49 9.07 2.81
CA SER A 174 -11.15 10.07 1.95
C SER A 174 -12.30 9.51 1.09
N VAL A 175 -12.45 8.19 1.04
CA VAL A 175 -13.48 7.49 0.26
C VAL A 175 -14.63 6.98 1.15
N GLY A 176 -14.41 6.91 2.46
CA GLY A 176 -15.46 6.59 3.44
C GLY A 176 -16.45 7.73 3.69
N ASP A 177 -16.07 8.97 3.42
CA ASP A 177 -16.89 10.17 3.64
C ASP A 177 -17.89 10.48 2.50
N THR A 178 -17.86 9.72 1.42
CA THR A 178 -18.83 9.81 0.32
C THR A 178 -19.92 8.74 0.43
N ALA A 179 -20.68 8.73 1.53
CA ALA A 179 -21.94 8.00 1.58
C ALA A 179 -23.01 8.77 0.76
N PRO A 180 -23.76 8.10 -0.15
CA PRO A 180 -24.93 8.72 -0.76
C PRO A 180 -26.02 8.96 0.29
N PRO A 181 -26.88 9.99 0.14
CA PRO A 181 -28.06 10.12 1.00
C PRO A 181 -28.97 8.90 0.81
N ASP A 182 -29.42 8.32 1.92
CA ASP A 182 -30.42 7.25 1.92
C ASP A 182 -31.69 7.68 1.15
N PRO A 183 -32.37 6.72 0.48
CA PRO A 183 -33.51 6.97 -0.40
C PRO A 183 -34.73 7.59 0.31
#